data_AF-A0A9W4E922-F1
#
_entry.id   AF-A0A9W4E922-F1
#
_cell.length_a   1.000
_cell.length_b   1.000
_cell.length_c   1.000
_cell.angle_alpha   90.00
_cell.angle_beta   90.00
_cell.angle_gamma   90.00
#
_symmetry.space_group_name_H-M   'P 1'
#
loop_
_entity.id
_entity.type
_entity.pdbx_description
1 polymer ?
#
loop_
_entity_poly.entity_id
_entity_poly.type
_entity_poly.pdbx_seq_one_letter_code
_entity_poly.pdbx_strand_id
1 'polypeptide(L)'
;MKFSELMKALGPEDLNYITKYGEIKEYQDEYFYTINSQTSDLMQEIKSKVSEKKPMFPYLSDNKSLSDIDKPIKWDVLLSNKRETRSAKELIGKFYRGNRDPKSPFLDKGHLVAREFQKYICGQNEPTDNFFCKNVSSNIAYQFCDKNRGNGKKRGQHQFEQAVMNWFQKANDTDSESKKVIVYYEVEPIFRKSGDKIPIGTRIFAFRDTDTSDQVNNFIRQSKKKDEFKITLPYHIFIPNYIEDYEIEKDLDISKIREKFEDFYAGDEQAKYSLSKWYSNQNTANTK
;
A
#
# COMPACT_ATOMS: atom_id res chain seq x y z
N MET A 1 4.60 1.96 18.65
CA MET A 1 6.04 1.57 18.53
C MET A 1 6.72 2.60 17.64
N LYS A 2 7.84 3.21 18.05
CA LYS A 2 8.55 4.16 17.16
C LYS A 2 9.21 3.40 16.02
N PHE A 3 9.40 4.02 14.85
CA PHE A 3 10.04 3.35 13.70
C PHE A 3 11.41 2.78 14.05
N SER A 4 12.17 3.53 14.85
CA SER A 4 13.49 3.08 15.33
C SER A 4 13.43 1.78 16.14
N GLU A 5 12.31 1.45 16.78
CA GLU A 5 12.09 0.16 17.47
C GLU A 5 11.68 -0.92 16.49
N LEU A 6 10.85 -0.59 15.49
CA LEU A 6 10.55 -1.48 14.36
C LEU A 6 11.83 -1.88 13.62
N MET A 7 12.66 -0.90 13.26
CA MET A 7 13.93 -1.10 12.55
C MET A 7 14.97 -1.86 13.39
N LYS A 8 14.90 -1.81 14.73
CA LYS A 8 15.74 -2.66 15.60
C LYS A 8 15.22 -4.09 15.69
N ALA A 9 13.91 -4.28 15.55
CA ALA A 9 13.28 -5.60 15.55
C ALA A 9 13.40 -6.32 14.20
N LEU A 10 13.50 -5.57 13.11
CA LEU A 10 13.78 -6.09 11.77
C LEU A 10 15.28 -6.43 11.65
N GLY A 11 15.59 -7.63 11.15
CA GLY A 11 16.98 -8.00 10.87
C GLY A 11 17.55 -7.20 9.68
N PRO A 12 18.88 -7.15 9.48
CA PRO A 12 19.50 -6.44 8.37
C PRO A 12 18.93 -6.81 6.98
N GLU A 13 18.56 -8.07 6.79
CA GLU A 13 17.92 -8.55 5.55
C GLU A 13 16.50 -7.98 5.37
N ASP A 14 15.73 -7.89 6.47
CA ASP A 14 14.37 -7.34 6.47
C ASP A 14 14.39 -5.83 6.12
N LEU A 15 15.39 -5.10 6.62
CA LEU A 15 15.59 -3.69 6.28
C LEU A 15 15.89 -3.50 4.79
N ASN A 16 16.71 -4.38 4.19
CA ASN A 16 17.08 -4.27 2.78
C ASN A 16 15.86 -4.28 1.85
N TYR A 17 14.77 -4.98 2.20
CA TYR A 17 13.55 -4.97 1.39
C TYR A 17 12.89 -3.59 1.31
N ILE A 18 13.05 -2.77 2.35
CA ILE A 18 12.45 -1.43 2.43
C ILE A 18 13.45 -0.37 1.96
N THR A 19 14.71 -0.47 2.39
CA THR A 19 15.76 0.51 2.07
C THR A 19 16.35 0.36 0.67
N LYS A 20 16.09 -0.75 -0.06
CA LYS A 20 16.47 -0.88 -1.48
C LYS A 20 15.94 0.25 -2.37
N TYR A 21 14.90 0.94 -1.92
CA TYR A 21 14.25 2.05 -2.64
C TYR A 21 14.72 3.44 -2.21
N GLY A 22 15.55 3.54 -1.18
CA GLY A 22 16.05 4.81 -0.67
C GLY A 22 16.13 4.89 0.84
N GLU A 23 16.48 6.08 1.32
CA GLU A 23 16.56 6.41 2.74
C GLU A 23 15.17 6.55 3.34
N ILE A 24 14.91 5.82 4.42
CA ILE A 24 13.65 5.94 5.13
C ILE A 24 13.78 7.07 6.14
N LYS A 25 12.91 8.08 6.02
CA LYS A 25 12.80 9.16 6.99
C LYS A 25 11.51 8.99 7.79
N GLU A 26 11.68 8.85 9.10
CA GLU A 26 10.59 8.89 10.05
C GLU A 26 10.09 10.34 10.16
N TYR A 27 8.77 10.51 10.15
CA TYR A 27 8.16 11.79 10.41
C TYR A 27 7.20 11.70 11.58
N GLN A 28 7.35 12.69 12.47
CA GLN A 28 6.60 12.96 13.70
C GLN A 28 5.27 12.22 13.83
N ASP A 29 5.13 11.29 14.79
CA ASP A 29 3.86 10.69 15.26
C ASP A 29 2.90 10.18 14.16
N GLU A 30 3.36 10.04 12.92
CA GLU A 30 2.55 9.65 11.78
C GLU A 30 2.73 8.15 11.50
N TYR A 31 1.63 7.48 11.19
CA TYR A 31 1.53 6.03 11.11
C TYR A 31 2.06 5.46 9.78
N PHE A 32 2.95 6.20 9.11
CA PHE A 32 3.61 5.88 7.84
C PHE A 32 4.99 6.53 7.79
N TYR A 33 5.83 6.08 6.86
CA TYR A 33 7.18 6.59 6.66
C TYR A 33 7.39 7.08 5.24
N THR A 34 8.29 8.03 5.04
CA THR A 34 8.70 8.44 3.69
C THR A 34 9.99 7.78 3.25
N ILE A 35 10.07 7.47 1.96
CA ILE A 35 11.25 6.90 1.33
C ILE A 35 11.81 7.94 0.36
N ASN A 36 12.96 8.50 0.70
CA ASN A 36 13.68 9.45 -0.15
C ASN A 36 14.66 8.68 -1.03
N SER A 37 14.52 8.76 -2.34
CA SER A 37 15.44 8.09 -3.27
C SER A 37 16.85 8.70 -3.12
N GLN A 38 17.86 7.89 -2.76
CA GLN A 38 19.25 8.35 -2.62
C GLN A 38 20.04 8.30 -3.93
N THR A 39 19.59 7.53 -4.92
CA THR A 39 20.40 7.20 -6.10
C THR A 39 19.56 7.19 -7.37
N SER A 40 19.81 8.15 -8.25
CA SER A 40 19.16 8.34 -9.55
C SER A 40 17.64 8.54 -9.47
N ASP A 41 17.14 9.34 -10.41
CA ASP A 41 15.74 9.71 -10.45
C ASP A 41 14.86 8.49 -10.81
N LEU A 42 14.52 7.62 -9.85
CA LEU A 42 13.52 6.54 -10.03
C LEU A 42 12.27 7.08 -10.72
N MET A 43 11.85 8.28 -10.34
CA MET A 43 10.75 8.99 -10.99
C MET A 43 11.04 9.30 -12.47
N GLN A 44 12.23 9.80 -12.83
CA GLN A 44 12.60 10.05 -14.23
C GLN A 44 12.76 8.75 -15.03
N GLU A 45 13.29 7.69 -14.41
CA GLU A 45 13.38 6.37 -15.04
C GLU A 45 11.99 5.81 -15.32
N ILE A 46 11.06 5.95 -14.38
CA ILE A 46 9.67 5.57 -14.61
C ILE A 46 9.10 6.45 -15.72
N LYS A 47 9.25 7.78 -15.65
CA LYS A 47 8.73 8.71 -16.66
C LYS A 47 9.24 8.41 -18.07
N SER A 48 10.52 8.07 -18.23
CA SER A 48 11.09 7.73 -19.54
C SER A 48 10.48 6.45 -20.13
N LYS A 49 9.97 5.56 -19.27
CA LYS A 49 9.31 4.30 -19.65
C LYS A 49 7.77 4.38 -19.62
N VAL A 50 7.16 5.45 -19.09
CA VAL A 50 5.68 5.54 -18.92
C VAL A 50 4.95 5.40 -20.26
N SER A 51 5.48 5.94 -21.36
CA SER A 51 4.90 5.78 -22.70
C SER A 51 4.87 4.33 -23.19
N GLU A 52 5.78 3.49 -22.69
CA GLU A 52 5.87 2.06 -22.98
C GLU A 52 5.01 1.23 -22.02
N LYS A 53 4.61 1.82 -20.88
CA LYS A 53 3.76 1.17 -19.89
C LYS A 53 2.28 1.22 -20.33
N LYS A 54 1.66 0.04 -20.56
CA LYS A 54 0.21 -0.21 -20.46
C LYS A 54 -0.35 0.27 -19.09
N PRO A 55 -1.66 0.56 -19.02
CA PRO A 55 -2.34 1.09 -17.83
C PRO A 55 -2.16 0.32 -16.51
N MET A 56 -1.82 -0.96 -16.56
CA MET A 56 -1.63 -1.78 -15.36
C MET A 56 -0.68 -2.94 -15.67
N PHE A 57 0.32 -3.17 -14.84
CA PHE A 57 1.17 -4.35 -14.95
C PHE A 57 1.49 -5.01 -13.61
N PRO A 58 1.47 -6.35 -13.59
CA PRO A 58 2.10 -7.12 -12.55
C PRO A 58 3.64 -7.04 -12.70
N TYR A 59 4.39 -6.79 -11.61
CA TYR A 59 5.78 -7.22 -11.58
C TYR A 59 5.83 -8.67 -11.09
N LEU A 60 5.96 -9.60 -12.03
CA LEU A 60 6.01 -11.03 -11.77
C LEU A 60 7.44 -11.36 -11.33
N SER A 61 7.65 -11.68 -10.05
CA SER A 61 8.90 -12.34 -9.65
C SER A 61 9.00 -13.64 -10.46
N ASP A 62 10.05 -13.76 -11.27
CA ASP A 62 10.43 -14.98 -12.00
C ASP A 62 9.58 -15.35 -13.25
N ASN A 63 9.08 -14.38 -14.03
CA ASN A 63 8.34 -14.63 -15.29
C ASN A 63 7.09 -15.52 -15.16
N LYS A 64 6.57 -15.73 -13.95
CA LYS A 64 5.36 -16.55 -13.70
C LYS A 64 4.12 -15.86 -14.25
N SER A 65 3.11 -16.61 -14.68
CA SER A 65 1.83 -16.00 -15.05
C SER A 65 1.09 -15.48 -13.81
N LEU A 66 0.30 -14.41 -13.95
CA LEU A 66 -0.66 -13.94 -12.93
C LEU A 66 -1.64 -15.03 -12.47
N SER A 67 -1.86 -16.06 -13.29
CA SER A 67 -2.68 -17.22 -12.95
C SER A 67 -2.04 -18.15 -11.91
N ASP A 68 -0.71 -18.08 -11.75
CA ASP A 68 0.09 -19.06 -10.99
C ASP A 68 0.56 -18.46 -9.67
N ILE A 69 0.02 -17.30 -9.30
CA ILE A 69 0.45 -16.51 -8.16
C ILE A 69 -0.61 -16.57 -7.05
N ASP A 70 -0.20 -17.16 -5.93
CA ASP A 70 -1.03 -17.26 -4.72
C ASP A 70 -1.02 -15.99 -3.87
N LYS A 71 -0.13 -15.02 -4.15
CA LYS A 71 0.08 -13.82 -3.32
C LYS A 71 0.21 -12.53 -4.10
N PRO A 72 -0.19 -11.39 -3.52
CA PRO A 72 -0.11 -10.13 -4.22
C PRO A 72 1.33 -9.75 -4.52
N ILE A 73 1.52 -9.24 -5.72
CA ILE A 73 2.77 -8.72 -6.26
C ILE A 73 2.71 -7.20 -6.34
N LYS A 74 3.85 -6.58 -6.60
CA LYS A 74 3.91 -5.17 -6.94
C LYS A 74 3.04 -4.89 -8.17
N TRP A 75 2.23 -3.83 -8.09
CA TRP A 75 1.44 -3.30 -9.20
C TRP A 75 1.97 -1.94 -9.61
N ASP A 76 2.25 -1.78 -10.90
CA ASP A 76 2.47 -0.48 -11.54
C ASP A 76 1.21 -0.10 -12.32
N VAL A 77 0.66 1.08 -12.05
CA VAL A 77 -0.61 1.52 -12.59
C VAL A 77 -0.47 2.93 -13.16
N LEU A 78 -0.97 3.13 -14.37
CA LEU A 78 -1.09 4.45 -14.99
C LEU A 78 -2.57 4.84 -15.01
N LEU A 79 -2.92 5.81 -14.18
CA LEU A 79 -4.28 6.33 -14.03
C LEU A 79 -4.45 7.56 -14.92
N SER A 80 -5.53 7.63 -15.70
CA SER A 80 -5.85 8.81 -16.50
C SER A 80 -7.33 9.16 -16.47
N ASN A 81 -7.64 10.47 -16.48
CA ASN A 81 -9.00 10.95 -16.74
C ASN A 81 -9.41 10.87 -18.22
N LYS A 82 -8.48 10.55 -19.13
CA LYS A 82 -8.82 10.24 -20.51
C LYS A 82 -9.53 8.88 -20.54
N ARG A 83 -10.79 8.88 -20.96
CA ARG A 83 -11.60 7.66 -21.05
C ARG A 83 -11.11 6.81 -22.21
N GLU A 84 -10.42 5.72 -21.89
CA GLU A 84 -10.10 4.65 -22.83
C GLU A 84 -10.77 3.38 -22.33
N THR A 85 -11.79 2.93 -23.05
CA THR A 85 -12.55 1.73 -22.65
C THR A 85 -11.69 0.49 -22.89
N ARG A 86 -11.34 -0.20 -21.81
CA ARG A 86 -10.56 -1.45 -21.82
C ARG A 86 -11.05 -2.35 -20.69
N SER A 87 -10.97 -3.67 -20.86
CA SER A 87 -11.15 -4.61 -19.74
C SER A 87 -9.84 -4.81 -18.99
N ALA A 88 -9.89 -5.09 -17.68
CA ALA A 88 -8.67 -5.45 -16.95
C ALA A 88 -8.08 -6.76 -17.48
N LYS A 89 -8.90 -7.71 -17.94
CA LYS A 89 -8.45 -8.93 -18.62
C LYS A 89 -7.58 -8.65 -19.86
N GLU A 90 -7.88 -7.62 -20.63
CA GLU A 90 -7.02 -7.20 -21.76
C GLU A 90 -5.70 -6.57 -21.28
N LEU A 91 -5.74 -5.88 -20.14
CA LEU A 91 -4.59 -5.19 -19.58
C LEU A 91 -3.60 -6.14 -18.89
N ILE A 92 -4.12 -7.04 -18.05
CA ILE A 92 -3.33 -7.88 -17.15
C ILE A 92 -3.52 -9.38 -17.39
N GLY A 93 -4.35 -9.79 -18.35
CA GLY A 93 -4.59 -11.20 -18.63
C GLY A 93 -5.48 -11.89 -17.59
N LYS A 94 -5.21 -13.19 -17.36
CA LYS A 94 -5.95 -13.98 -16.38
C LYS A 94 -5.39 -13.74 -14.98
N PHE A 95 -6.27 -13.55 -14.00
CA PHE A 95 -5.93 -13.38 -12.59
C PHE A 95 -6.64 -14.43 -11.73
N TYR A 96 -6.05 -14.73 -10.57
CA TYR A 96 -6.58 -15.73 -9.66
C TYR A 96 -7.69 -15.15 -8.77
N ARG A 97 -8.88 -15.75 -8.87
CA ARG A 97 -9.97 -15.56 -7.91
C ARG A 97 -9.87 -16.68 -6.90
N GLY A 98 -9.89 -16.38 -5.60
CA GLY A 98 -9.85 -17.49 -4.65
C GLY A 98 -9.46 -17.19 -3.24
N ASN A 99 -9.44 -15.92 -2.80
CA ASN A 99 -9.28 -15.68 -1.37
C ASN A 99 -10.58 -16.08 -0.64
N ARG A 100 -10.62 -17.34 -0.18
CA ARG A 100 -11.73 -17.94 0.58
C ARG A 100 -11.53 -17.87 2.09
N ASP A 101 -10.45 -17.25 2.54
CA ASP A 101 -10.16 -17.15 3.95
C ASP A 101 -11.33 -16.46 4.67
N PRO A 102 -11.64 -16.91 5.91
CA PRO A 102 -12.75 -16.39 6.67
C PRO A 102 -12.57 -14.89 6.96
N LYS A 103 -13.69 -14.20 7.19
CA LYS A 103 -13.64 -12.81 7.61
C LYS A 103 -12.94 -12.70 8.96
N SER A 104 -11.99 -11.78 9.06
CA SER A 104 -11.38 -11.36 10.31
C SER A 104 -12.01 -10.05 10.78
N PRO A 105 -12.25 -9.86 12.09
CA PRO A 105 -12.72 -8.58 12.61
C PRO A 105 -11.63 -7.50 12.63
N PHE A 106 -10.35 -7.89 12.63
CA PHE A 106 -9.20 -6.98 12.75
C PHE A 106 -8.35 -6.89 11.46
N LEU A 107 -8.54 -7.81 10.51
CA LEU A 107 -7.88 -7.77 9.20
C LEU A 107 -8.89 -7.53 8.09
N ASP A 108 -8.60 -6.52 7.28
CA ASP A 108 -9.21 -6.32 5.98
C ASP A 108 -8.49 -7.12 4.90
N LYS A 109 -9.29 -7.53 3.91
CA LYS A 109 -8.81 -7.90 2.57
C LYS A 109 -8.53 -6.60 1.81
N GLY A 110 -7.41 -5.95 2.12
CA GLY A 110 -7.02 -4.65 1.56
C GLY A 110 -6.67 -4.78 0.08
N HIS A 111 -7.33 -4.00 -0.77
CA HIS A 111 -6.98 -3.90 -2.19
C HIS A 111 -5.60 -3.29 -2.33
N LEU A 112 -4.77 -3.80 -3.26
CA LEU A 112 -3.54 -3.08 -3.63
C LEU A 112 -3.87 -1.94 -4.59
N VAL A 113 -4.58 -2.26 -5.66
CA VAL A 113 -5.17 -1.28 -6.58
C VAL A 113 -6.62 -1.08 -6.19
N ALA A 114 -6.92 0.11 -5.66
CA ALA A 114 -8.26 0.50 -5.22
C ALA A 114 -9.31 0.31 -6.31
N ARG A 115 -10.53 -0.07 -5.89
CA ARG A 115 -11.67 -0.21 -6.81
C ARG A 115 -12.02 1.13 -7.47
N GLU A 116 -11.86 2.21 -6.74
CA GLU A 116 -12.12 3.59 -7.18
C GLU A 116 -11.23 4.01 -8.36
N PHE A 117 -10.07 3.37 -8.52
CA PHE A 117 -9.16 3.61 -9.64
C PHE A 117 -9.66 2.99 -10.95
N GLN A 118 -10.58 2.02 -10.90
CA GLN A 118 -11.06 1.30 -12.06
C GLN A 118 -11.49 2.23 -13.21
N LYS A 119 -12.23 3.29 -12.92
CA LYS A 119 -12.72 4.21 -13.96
C LYS A 119 -11.60 4.97 -14.68
N TYR A 120 -10.45 5.16 -14.03
CA TYR A 120 -9.26 5.83 -14.59
C TYR A 120 -8.29 4.86 -15.29
N ILE A 121 -8.53 3.55 -15.16
CA ILE A 121 -7.74 2.49 -15.81
C ILE A 121 -8.52 1.95 -17.02
N CYS A 122 -9.80 1.66 -16.83
CA CYS A 122 -10.67 0.91 -17.75
C CYS A 122 -11.72 1.79 -18.44
N GLY A 123 -11.86 3.06 -18.05
CA GLY A 123 -12.86 3.97 -18.62
C GLY A 123 -14.32 3.59 -18.33
N GLN A 124 -14.58 2.70 -17.37
CA GLN A 124 -15.90 2.21 -17.00
C GLN A 124 -16.18 2.40 -15.49
N ASN A 125 -17.41 2.81 -15.16
CA ASN A 125 -17.87 2.97 -13.77
C ASN A 125 -18.39 1.66 -13.16
N GLU A 126 -18.67 0.64 -13.97
CA GLU A 126 -19.17 -0.65 -13.49
C GLU A 126 -18.09 -1.73 -13.58
N PRO A 127 -17.95 -2.62 -12.58
CA PRO A 127 -17.04 -3.75 -12.60
C PRO A 127 -17.53 -4.80 -13.61
N THR A 128 -17.32 -4.53 -14.90
CA THR A 128 -17.32 -5.59 -15.93
C THR A 128 -16.16 -6.55 -15.69
N ASP A 129 -15.09 -6.05 -15.04
CA ASP A 129 -13.94 -6.82 -14.65
C ASP A 129 -13.95 -7.18 -13.16
N ASN A 130 -13.75 -8.47 -12.89
CA ASN A 130 -13.78 -8.99 -11.54
C ASN A 130 -12.49 -8.72 -10.78
N PHE A 131 -11.43 -8.18 -11.41
CA PHE A 131 -10.15 -7.88 -10.76
C PHE A 131 -10.27 -6.99 -9.52
N PHE A 132 -11.18 -6.01 -9.56
CA PHE A 132 -11.42 -5.07 -8.46
C PHE A 132 -12.41 -5.61 -7.41
N CYS A 133 -12.92 -6.84 -7.57
CA CYS A 133 -13.83 -7.44 -6.60
C CYS A 133 -13.11 -7.88 -5.31
N LYS A 134 -13.88 -7.95 -4.23
CA LYS A 134 -13.42 -8.52 -2.96
C LYS A 134 -13.15 -10.03 -3.21
N ASN A 135 -11.95 -10.51 -2.88
CA ASN A 135 -11.45 -11.90 -3.01
C ASN A 135 -10.59 -12.27 -4.24
N VAL A 136 -10.11 -11.28 -5.01
CA VAL A 136 -9.08 -11.53 -6.03
C VAL A 136 -7.70 -11.56 -5.38
N SER A 137 -7.13 -12.75 -5.16
CA SER A 137 -5.89 -12.91 -4.38
C SER A 137 -4.71 -12.12 -4.96
N SER A 138 -4.65 -11.94 -6.28
CA SER A 138 -3.60 -11.17 -6.95
C SER A 138 -3.65 -9.66 -6.65
N ASN A 139 -4.76 -9.15 -6.11
CA ASN A 139 -4.96 -7.72 -5.80
C ASN A 139 -5.33 -7.50 -4.32
N ILE A 140 -5.16 -8.51 -3.46
CA ILE A 140 -5.60 -8.45 -2.06
C ILE A 140 -4.47 -8.84 -1.11
N ALA A 141 -3.99 -7.89 -0.31
CA ALA A 141 -3.10 -8.15 0.81
C ALA A 141 -3.86 -7.99 2.13
N TYR A 142 -3.55 -8.83 3.12
CA TYR A 142 -4.11 -8.67 4.45
C TYR A 142 -3.55 -7.43 5.12
N GLN A 143 -4.43 -6.55 5.59
CA GLN A 143 -4.05 -5.32 6.28
C GLN A 143 -4.88 -5.16 7.53
N PHE A 144 -4.28 -4.64 8.60
CA PHE A 144 -5.09 -4.24 9.76
C PHE A 144 -6.08 -3.13 9.36
N CYS A 145 -7.27 -3.17 9.96
CA CYS A 145 -8.36 -2.24 9.62
C CYS A 145 -7.91 -0.76 9.66
N ASP A 146 -7.08 -0.38 10.63
CA ASP A 146 -6.54 0.97 10.77
C ASP A 146 -5.48 1.30 9.70
N LYS A 147 -4.75 0.31 9.19
CA LYS A 147 -3.76 0.50 8.11
C LYS A 147 -4.40 0.50 6.73
N ASN A 148 -5.51 -0.20 6.54
CA ASN A 148 -6.28 -0.15 5.30
C ASN A 148 -7.12 1.13 5.22
N ARG A 149 -7.98 1.36 6.23
CA ARG A 149 -8.99 2.43 6.23
C ARG A 149 -8.50 3.74 6.83
N GLY A 150 -7.56 3.68 7.77
CA GLY A 150 -7.28 4.74 8.73
C GLY A 150 -8.38 4.92 9.78
N ASN A 151 -8.16 5.79 10.77
CA ASN A 151 -9.13 5.99 11.88
C ASN A 151 -9.17 7.44 12.43
N GLY A 152 -9.16 8.44 11.54
CA GLY A 152 -9.18 9.85 11.92
C GLY A 152 -7.81 10.38 12.34
N LYS A 153 -7.20 9.80 13.39
CA LYS A 153 -5.82 10.13 13.83
C LYS A 153 -4.75 9.34 13.07
N LYS A 154 -5.05 8.11 12.64
CA LYS A 154 -4.12 7.25 11.89
C LYS A 154 -4.44 7.29 10.41
N ARG A 155 -3.41 7.53 9.61
CA ARG A 155 -3.50 7.52 8.15
C ARG A 155 -3.15 6.13 7.64
N GLY A 156 -4.14 5.46 7.06
CA GLY A 156 -3.97 4.21 6.35
C GLY A 156 -3.80 4.44 4.85
N GLN A 157 -3.75 3.34 4.10
CA GLN A 157 -3.64 3.33 2.65
C GLN A 157 -4.75 4.17 1.98
N HIS A 158 -5.98 4.08 2.49
CA HIS A 158 -7.12 4.80 1.95
C HIS A 158 -6.87 6.31 1.80
N GLN A 159 -6.22 6.97 2.77
CA GLN A 159 -5.97 8.41 2.68
C GLN A 159 -4.99 8.78 1.55
N PHE A 160 -4.02 7.91 1.23
CA PHE A 160 -3.10 8.11 0.12
C PHE A 160 -3.78 7.88 -1.23
N GLU A 161 -4.68 6.90 -1.30
CA GLU A 161 -5.53 6.68 -2.47
C GLU A 161 -6.50 7.85 -2.69
N GLN A 162 -7.09 8.42 -1.62
CA GLN A 162 -7.93 9.62 -1.72
C GLN A 162 -7.14 10.82 -2.24
N ALA A 163 -5.86 10.97 -1.86
CA ALA A 163 -5.03 12.05 -2.41
C ALA A 163 -4.84 11.94 -3.93
N VAL A 164 -4.76 10.72 -4.48
CA VAL A 164 -4.78 10.48 -5.93
C VAL A 164 -6.14 10.85 -6.52
N MET A 165 -7.23 10.39 -5.91
CA MET A 165 -8.60 10.66 -6.38
C MET A 165 -8.92 12.15 -6.44
N ASN A 166 -8.47 12.91 -5.45
CA ASN A 166 -8.68 14.36 -5.37
C ASN A 166 -8.10 15.12 -6.58
N TRP A 167 -7.02 14.63 -7.20
CA TRP A 167 -6.48 15.26 -8.41
C TRP A 167 -7.40 15.10 -9.61
N PHE A 168 -8.06 13.95 -9.73
CA PHE A 168 -9.02 13.71 -10.79
C PHE A 168 -10.34 14.45 -10.56
N GLN A 169 -10.80 14.57 -9.31
CA GLN A 169 -12.00 15.34 -8.96
C GLN A 169 -11.82 16.82 -9.34
N LYS A 170 -10.72 17.45 -8.90
CA LYS A 170 -10.40 18.85 -9.25
C LYS A 170 -10.34 19.12 -10.76
N ALA A 171 -9.85 18.15 -11.54
CA ALA A 171 -9.81 18.29 -12.99
C ALA A 171 -11.21 18.26 -13.62
N ASN A 172 -12.12 17.48 -13.05
CA ASN A 172 -13.51 17.43 -13.50
C ASN A 172 -14.32 18.68 -13.06
N ASP A 173 -14.01 19.26 -11.89
CA ASP A 173 -14.72 20.42 -11.34
C ASP A 173 -14.39 21.75 -12.03
N THR A 174 -13.31 21.81 -12.82
CA THR A 174 -12.84 23.08 -13.43
C THR A 174 -13.42 23.37 -14.81
N ASP A 175 -14.55 22.75 -15.20
CA ASP A 175 -15.25 22.89 -16.49
C ASP A 175 -14.31 22.84 -17.72
N SER A 176 -13.19 22.13 -17.57
CA SER A 176 -12.15 21.98 -18.56
C SER A 176 -11.93 20.48 -18.75
N GLU A 177 -12.82 19.84 -19.53
CA GLU A 177 -12.62 18.47 -20.06
C GLU A 177 -11.25 18.28 -20.75
N SER A 178 -10.54 19.39 -21.03
CA SER A 178 -9.24 19.47 -21.66
C SER A 178 -8.03 19.30 -20.72
N LYS A 179 -8.15 19.36 -19.38
CA LYS A 179 -7.00 19.13 -18.50
C LYS A 179 -6.74 17.63 -18.31
N LYS A 180 -5.93 17.08 -19.21
CA LYS A 180 -5.38 15.72 -19.10
C LYS A 180 -4.63 15.58 -17.76
N VAL A 181 -5.07 14.64 -16.93
CA VAL A 181 -4.38 14.22 -15.70
C VAL A 181 -3.88 12.81 -15.91
N ILE A 182 -2.58 12.62 -15.64
CA ILE A 182 -1.93 11.32 -15.61
C ILE A 182 -1.27 11.17 -14.25
N VAL A 183 -1.58 10.07 -13.56
CA VAL A 183 -0.93 9.70 -12.30
C VAL A 183 -0.30 8.33 -12.48
N TYR A 184 1.00 8.25 -12.20
CA TYR A 184 1.66 6.98 -11.94
C TYR A 184 1.40 6.58 -10.50
N TYR A 185 0.98 5.33 -10.28
CA TYR A 185 0.73 4.75 -8.96
C TYR A 185 1.37 3.36 -8.90
N GLU A 186 2.19 3.15 -7.90
CA GLU A 186 2.89 1.90 -7.65
C GLU A 186 2.62 1.45 -6.21
N VAL A 187 2.29 0.18 -6.04
CA VAL A 187 1.96 -0.41 -4.73
C VAL A 187 2.57 -1.79 -4.58
N GLU A 188 3.23 -2.04 -3.47
CA GLU A 188 3.95 -3.28 -3.19
C GLU A 188 3.77 -3.68 -1.73
N PRO A 189 3.07 -4.80 -1.44
CA PRO A 189 3.11 -5.40 -0.12
C PRO A 189 4.45 -6.09 0.09
N ILE A 190 5.10 -5.79 1.21
CA ILE A 190 6.40 -6.37 1.56
C ILE A 190 6.17 -7.49 2.56
N PHE A 191 6.58 -8.70 2.21
CA PHE A 191 6.52 -9.87 3.07
C PHE A 191 7.89 -10.17 3.65
N ARG A 192 7.93 -10.67 4.88
CA ARG A 192 9.18 -11.04 5.54
C ARG A 192 9.76 -12.33 4.96
N LYS A 193 8.91 -13.36 4.83
CA LYS A 193 9.30 -14.65 4.28
C LYS A 193 8.31 -15.10 3.21
N SER A 194 8.80 -15.93 2.28
CA SER A 194 7.91 -16.72 1.44
C SER A 194 7.00 -17.57 2.35
N GLY A 195 5.74 -17.74 1.98
CA GLY A 195 4.74 -18.40 2.84
C GLY A 195 3.92 -17.48 3.76
N ASP A 196 4.40 -16.28 4.13
CA ASP A 196 3.63 -15.33 4.97
C ASP A 196 2.33 -14.80 4.30
N LYS A 197 1.18 -14.85 4.99
CA LYS A 197 -0.08 -14.30 4.43
C LYS A 197 -0.25 -12.82 4.72
N ILE A 198 0.37 -12.30 5.77
CA ILE A 198 0.28 -10.89 6.18
C ILE A 198 1.62 -10.20 5.87
N PRO A 199 1.65 -9.13 5.06
CA PRO A 199 2.85 -8.35 4.82
C PRO A 199 3.24 -7.56 6.07
N ILE A 200 4.53 -7.26 6.23
CA ILE A 200 5.04 -6.36 7.29
C ILE A 200 4.63 -4.90 7.04
N GLY A 201 4.25 -4.57 5.80
CA GLY A 201 3.76 -3.27 5.41
C GLY A 201 3.55 -3.17 3.90
N THR A 202 3.02 -2.03 3.47
CA THR A 202 2.76 -1.72 2.07
C THR A 202 3.55 -0.48 1.67
N ARG A 203 4.37 -0.60 0.63
CA ARG A 203 5.02 0.55 0.00
C ARG A 203 4.11 1.11 -1.07
N ILE A 204 4.01 2.44 -1.14
CA ILE A 204 3.25 3.15 -2.16
C ILE A 204 4.12 4.26 -2.75
N PHE A 205 4.19 4.34 -4.06
CA PHE A 205 4.85 5.42 -4.77
C PHE A 205 3.91 6.02 -5.82
N ALA A 206 3.63 7.31 -5.73
CA ALA A 206 2.71 7.94 -6.66
C ALA A 206 3.13 9.37 -7.01
N PHE A 207 2.98 9.72 -8.28
CA PHE A 207 3.34 11.03 -8.81
C PHE A 207 2.61 11.32 -10.13
N ARG A 208 2.47 12.59 -10.48
CA ARG A 208 1.97 13.05 -11.78
C ARG A 208 3.10 13.22 -12.77
N ASP A 209 2.81 13.13 -14.06
CA ASP A 209 3.76 13.44 -15.13
C ASP A 209 4.43 14.83 -14.97
N THR A 210 3.73 15.80 -14.37
CA THR A 210 4.24 17.14 -14.05
C THR A 210 5.09 17.25 -12.79
N ASP A 211 5.12 16.24 -11.92
CA ASP A 211 5.80 16.34 -10.60
C ASP A 211 7.32 16.18 -10.72
N THR A 212 8.10 16.66 -9.75
CA THR A 212 9.58 16.55 -9.73
C THR A 212 10.09 15.62 -8.62
N SER A 213 11.30 15.07 -8.77
CA SER A 213 11.93 14.25 -7.72
C SER A 213 12.12 15.04 -6.43
N ASP A 214 12.40 16.34 -6.53
CA ASP A 214 12.47 17.24 -5.38
C ASP A 214 11.15 17.34 -4.64
N GLN A 215 10.02 17.34 -5.34
CA GLN A 215 8.70 17.35 -4.70
C GLN A 215 8.41 16.05 -3.95
N VAL A 216 8.86 14.90 -4.47
CA VAL A 216 8.78 13.60 -3.76
C VAL A 216 9.61 13.64 -2.48
N ASN A 217 10.88 14.03 -2.59
CA ASN A 217 11.82 14.06 -1.47
C ASN A 217 11.45 15.11 -0.40
N ASN A 218 10.63 16.10 -0.78
CA ASN A 218 10.11 17.14 0.11
C ASN A 218 8.61 16.97 0.40
N PHE A 219 7.99 15.81 0.13
CA PHE A 219 6.57 15.53 0.38
C PHE A 219 6.12 16.01 1.77
N ILE A 220 6.97 15.78 2.77
CA ILE A 220 6.71 16.14 4.16
C ILE A 220 6.81 17.64 4.45
N ARG A 221 7.77 18.32 3.83
CA ARG A 221 8.05 19.74 4.09
C ARG A 221 6.95 20.67 3.56
N GLN A 222 5.94 20.13 2.89
CA GLN A 222 4.79 20.86 2.39
C GLN A 222 3.80 21.27 3.50
N SER A 223 3.92 20.75 4.73
CA SER A 223 3.08 21.15 5.86
C SER A 223 3.91 21.75 7.01
N LYS A 224 3.61 22.99 7.39
CA LYS A 224 4.33 23.73 8.44
C LYS A 224 3.71 23.58 9.85
N LYS A 225 2.57 22.89 10.00
CA LYS A 225 1.89 22.71 11.28
C LYS A 225 1.37 21.28 11.43
N LYS A 226 1.52 20.72 12.63
CA LYS A 226 1.18 19.33 13.00
C LYS A 226 -0.26 18.94 12.66
N ASP A 227 -1.21 19.87 12.79
CA ASP A 227 -2.64 19.63 12.53
C ASP A 227 -3.09 19.96 11.10
N GLU A 228 -2.19 20.44 10.23
CA GLU A 228 -2.52 20.88 8.86
C GLU A 228 -1.86 19.99 7.80
N PHE A 229 -1.27 18.85 8.17
CA PHE A 229 -0.70 17.97 7.16
C PHE A 229 -1.81 17.35 6.31
N LYS A 230 -1.74 17.66 5.02
CA LYS A 230 -2.62 17.12 3.99
C LYS A 230 -1.81 16.23 3.07
N ILE A 231 -2.21 14.97 2.95
CA ILE A 231 -1.62 14.07 1.96
C ILE A 231 -1.95 14.60 0.55
N THR A 232 -0.91 14.80 -0.26
CA THR A 232 -0.99 15.19 -1.66
C THR A 232 0.11 14.48 -2.46
N LEU A 233 -0.09 14.35 -3.78
CA LEU A 233 0.99 13.96 -4.68
C LEU A 233 2.06 15.06 -4.81
N PRO A 234 3.31 14.68 -5.11
CA PRO A 234 3.81 13.30 -5.19
C PRO A 234 4.26 12.76 -3.82
N TYR A 235 4.27 11.44 -3.65
CA TYR A 235 4.73 10.79 -2.41
C TYR A 235 5.39 9.44 -2.68
N HIS A 236 6.34 9.07 -1.83
CA HIS A 236 6.93 7.73 -1.74
C HIS A 236 6.95 7.32 -0.27
N ILE A 237 6.17 6.30 0.08
CA ILE A 237 5.89 5.96 1.47
C ILE A 237 5.94 4.47 1.73
N PHE A 238 6.08 4.13 3.01
CA PHE A 238 5.85 2.81 3.57
C PHE A 238 4.83 2.90 4.70
N ILE A 239 3.73 2.15 4.59
CA ILE A 239 2.70 2.02 5.62
C ILE A 239 2.94 0.70 6.33
N PRO A 240 3.42 0.71 7.58
CA PRO A 240 3.70 -0.52 8.30
C PRO A 240 2.40 -1.18 8.76
N ASN A 241 2.35 -2.50 8.69
CA ASN A 241 1.12 -3.28 8.89
C ASN A 241 1.10 -3.94 10.27
N TYR A 242 0.90 -3.11 11.31
CA TYR A 242 0.78 -3.57 12.70
C TYR A 242 -0.21 -2.76 13.53
N ILE A 243 -0.77 -3.37 14.58
CA ILE A 243 -1.69 -2.73 15.53
C ILE A 243 -0.88 -1.99 16.59
N GLU A 244 -1.22 -0.72 16.86
CA GLU A 244 -0.58 0.08 17.93
C GLU A 244 -1.47 0.37 19.14
N ASP A 245 -2.76 0.64 18.94
CA ASP A 245 -3.66 0.97 20.05
C ASP A 245 -4.84 0.00 20.08
N TYR A 246 -4.78 -0.92 21.04
CA TYR A 246 -5.84 -1.87 21.33
C TYR A 246 -7.03 -1.23 22.07
N GLU A 247 -6.82 -0.10 22.76
CA GLU A 247 -7.86 0.45 23.66
C GLU A 247 -9.08 1.04 22.96
N ILE A 248 -9.02 1.29 21.64
CA ILE A 248 -10.11 1.94 20.90
C ILE A 248 -11.11 0.93 20.34
N GLU A 249 -10.75 -0.35 20.21
CA GLU A 249 -11.69 -1.42 19.86
C GLU A 249 -11.97 -2.27 21.10
N LYS A 250 -12.85 -1.74 21.98
CA LYS A 250 -13.22 -2.27 23.31
C LYS A 250 -13.68 -3.75 23.36
N ASP A 251 -13.79 -4.43 22.22
CA ASP A 251 -14.29 -5.80 22.11
C ASP A 251 -13.27 -6.80 21.49
N LEU A 252 -12.02 -6.39 21.24
CA LEU A 252 -11.00 -7.28 20.67
C LEU A 252 -10.18 -8.00 21.74
N ASP A 253 -10.44 -9.30 21.88
CA ASP A 253 -9.66 -10.21 22.70
C ASP A 253 -8.31 -10.55 22.04
N ILE A 254 -7.22 -10.03 22.63
CA ILE A 254 -5.83 -10.23 22.18
C ILE A 254 -5.49 -11.72 22.08
N SER A 255 -6.02 -12.56 22.97
CA SER A 255 -5.76 -14.00 22.94
C SER A 255 -6.35 -14.65 21.68
N LYS A 256 -7.53 -14.21 21.25
CA LYS A 256 -8.17 -14.64 19.99
C LYS A 256 -7.48 -14.08 18.75
N ILE A 257 -6.88 -12.90 18.83
CA ILE A 257 -6.06 -12.36 17.74
C ILE A 257 -4.81 -13.19 17.58
N ARG A 258 -4.11 -13.51 18.67
CA ARG A 258 -2.90 -14.35 18.64
C ARG A 258 -3.19 -15.76 18.13
N GLU A 259 -4.25 -16.39 18.62
CA GLU A 259 -4.73 -17.70 18.16
C GLU A 259 -5.05 -17.69 16.66
N LYS A 260 -5.75 -16.66 16.17
CA LYS A 260 -6.01 -16.49 14.73
C LYS A 260 -4.78 -16.10 13.92
N PHE A 261 -3.82 -15.39 14.51
CA PHE A 261 -2.62 -14.92 13.81
C PHE A 261 -1.73 -16.10 13.38
N GLU A 262 -1.73 -17.18 14.18
CA GLU A 262 -1.03 -18.43 13.86
C GLU A 262 -1.57 -19.08 12.57
N ASP A 263 -2.84 -18.87 12.21
CA ASP A 263 -3.44 -19.34 10.95
C ASP A 263 -2.96 -18.54 9.71
N PHE A 264 -2.36 -17.37 9.92
CA PHE A 264 -1.92 -16.45 8.87
C PHE A 264 -0.39 -16.37 8.67
N TYR A 265 0.40 -17.01 9.54
CA TYR A 265 1.87 -16.94 9.50
C TYR A 265 2.51 -18.32 9.27
N ALA A 266 3.38 -18.42 8.26
CA ALA A 266 4.02 -19.68 7.85
C ALA A 266 5.45 -19.85 8.38
N GLY A 267 5.98 -18.90 9.17
CA GLY A 267 7.33 -19.01 9.73
C GLY A 267 7.44 -19.96 10.93
N ASP A 268 8.68 -20.26 11.32
CA ASP A 268 9.02 -21.08 12.48
C ASP A 268 8.46 -20.55 13.81
N GLU A 269 8.41 -21.41 14.83
CA GLU A 269 7.92 -21.10 16.21
C GLU A 269 8.56 -19.82 16.79
N GLN A 270 9.85 -19.56 16.50
CA GLN A 270 10.58 -18.42 17.02
C GLN A 270 10.21 -17.10 16.32
N ALA A 271 9.92 -17.16 15.02
CA ALA A 271 9.36 -16.06 14.25
C ALA A 271 7.90 -15.78 14.66
N LYS A 272 7.07 -16.83 14.86
CA LYS A 272 5.71 -16.71 15.42
C LYS A 272 5.73 -16.05 16.81
N TYR A 273 6.64 -16.47 17.67
CA TYR A 273 6.83 -15.87 19.00
C TYR A 273 7.31 -14.41 18.92
N SER A 274 8.27 -14.10 18.04
CA SER A 274 8.77 -12.74 17.84
C SER A 274 7.73 -11.79 17.23
N LEU A 275 6.91 -12.27 16.29
CA LEU A 275 5.80 -11.51 15.70
C LEU A 275 4.64 -11.37 16.67
N SER A 276 4.24 -12.43 17.39
CA SER A 276 3.24 -12.29 18.46
C SER A 276 3.69 -11.29 19.52
N LYS A 277 4.99 -11.31 19.90
CA LYS A 277 5.64 -10.25 20.69
C LYS A 277 5.65 -8.89 20.00
N TRP A 278 5.87 -8.82 18.69
CA TRP A 278 5.81 -7.56 17.94
C TRP A 278 4.41 -6.95 17.97
N TYR A 279 3.37 -7.77 17.92
CA TYR A 279 1.96 -7.38 18.05
C TYR A 279 1.48 -7.23 19.50
N SER A 280 2.18 -7.78 20.51
CA SER A 280 1.79 -7.77 21.93
C SER A 280 2.67 -6.91 22.87
N ASN A 281 3.92 -6.59 22.50
CA ASN A 281 4.89 -5.88 23.37
C ASN A 281 4.60 -4.39 23.55
N GLN A 282 3.50 -3.85 23.00
CA GLN A 282 3.06 -2.50 23.36
C GLN A 282 2.58 -2.40 24.83
N ASN A 283 2.31 -3.53 25.53
CA ASN A 283 1.80 -3.53 26.90
C ASN A 283 2.83 -3.69 28.03
N THR A 284 4.11 -3.93 27.75
CA THR A 284 5.13 -4.03 28.83
C THR A 284 5.91 -2.74 29.05
N ALA A 285 5.69 -1.69 28.25
CA ALA A 285 6.41 -0.42 28.40
C ALA A 285 5.76 0.56 29.40
N ASN A 286 4.52 0.32 29.83
CA ASN A 286 3.80 1.20 30.78
C ASN A 286 3.54 0.57 32.16
N THR A 287 4.30 -0.46 32.53
CA THR A 287 4.35 -0.96 33.91
C THR A 287 5.74 -0.74 34.49
N LYS A 288 6.07 0.53 34.77
CA LYS A 288 6.97 0.94 35.85
C LYS A 288 6.50 2.27 36.41
#